data_AF-A0A9E2QWI3-F1
#
_entry.id   AF-A0A9E2QWI3-F1
#
_cell.length_a   1.000
_cell.length_b   1.000
_cell.length_c   1.000
_cell.angle_alpha   90.00
_cell.angle_beta   90.00
_cell.angle_gamma   90.00
#
_symmetry.space_group_name_H-M   'P 1'
#
loop_
_entity.id
_entity.type
_entity.pdbx_description
1 polymer ?
#
loop_
_entity_poly.entity_id
_entity_poly.type
_entity_poly.pdbx_seq_one_letter_code
_entity_poly.pdbx_strand_id
1 'polypeptide(L)'
;MSDRPSLLPVSICIIAYNEEAHIASCLDSVADRAAEVVVLNAESTDKTAEIVERYRQKYPGVVLMTAPNTFKYNINKMKTFHKATQPWIFYLDADERLTPELWDEIGDVIETDRYDGYLVGRKNFYFGKWMRFGGMYPEKQPRLFRQGKGSFSLEHVHATLDIDGPVGELEQPFLH
;
A
#
# COMPACT_ATOMS: atom_id res chain seq x y z
N MET A 1 -25.06 -1.06 -19.14
CA MET A 1 -23.87 -1.87 -18.80
C MET A 1 -22.90 -0.90 -18.16
N SER A 2 -22.57 -1.06 -16.88
CA SER A 2 -21.76 -0.07 -16.15
C SER A 2 -20.31 -0.20 -16.60
N ASP A 3 -19.80 0.79 -17.32
CA ASP A 3 -18.36 0.97 -17.57
C ASP A 3 -17.68 1.13 -16.21
N ARG A 4 -17.13 0.03 -15.70
CA ARG A 4 -16.11 0.14 -14.66
C ARG A 4 -14.82 0.58 -15.36
N PRO A 5 -14.15 1.64 -14.89
CA PRO A 5 -12.83 1.97 -15.41
C PRO A 5 -11.90 0.74 -15.26
N SER A 6 -11.00 0.56 -16.22
CA SER A 6 -10.01 -0.51 -16.16
C SER A 6 -9.15 -0.37 -14.91
N LEU A 7 -8.91 -1.49 -14.23
CA LEU A 7 -8.01 -1.53 -13.07
C LEU A 7 -6.60 -1.08 -13.47
N LEU A 8 -5.94 -0.31 -12.60
CA LEU A 8 -4.56 0.11 -12.84
C LEU A 8 -3.59 -1.06 -12.61
N PRO A 9 -2.52 -1.19 -13.42
CA PRO A 9 -1.54 -2.28 -13.33
C PRO A 9 -0.59 -2.08 -12.13
N VAL A 10 -1.15 -2.06 -10.93
CA VAL A 10 -0.49 -1.82 -9.65
C VAL A 10 -0.88 -2.94 -8.69
N SER A 11 0.10 -3.51 -8.00
CA SER A 11 -0.05 -4.39 -6.86
C SER A 11 -0.04 -3.55 -5.59
N ILE A 12 -1.14 -3.56 -4.85
CA ILE A 12 -1.18 -2.97 -3.50
C ILE A 12 -0.70 -4.03 -2.52
N CYS A 13 0.37 -3.74 -1.79
CA CYS A 13 0.99 -4.66 -0.83
C CYS A 13 0.69 -4.22 0.60
N ILE A 14 -0.11 -5.02 1.31
CA ILE A 14 -0.57 -4.73 2.68
C ILE A 14 -0.06 -5.81 3.65
N ILE A 15 0.42 -5.38 4.81
CA ILE A 15 0.63 -6.26 5.96
C ILE A 15 -0.42 -5.95 7.04
N ALA A 16 -0.93 -6.98 7.71
CA ALA A 16 -1.94 -6.80 8.76
C ALA A 16 -1.70 -7.76 9.93
N TYR A 17 -1.85 -7.25 11.16
CA TYR A 17 -1.86 -8.05 12.39
C TYR A 17 -2.86 -7.47 13.39
N ASN A 18 -3.96 -8.16 13.62
CA ASN A 18 -5.05 -7.71 14.48
C ASN A 18 -5.62 -6.33 14.08
N GLU A 19 -5.98 -6.20 12.81
CA GLU A 19 -6.42 -4.97 12.14
C GLU A 19 -7.92 -4.99 11.80
N GLU A 20 -8.76 -5.74 12.54
CA GLU A 20 -10.19 -5.85 12.22
C GLU A 20 -10.92 -4.49 12.21
N ALA A 21 -10.40 -3.50 12.93
CA ALA A 21 -10.93 -2.14 12.99
C ALA A 21 -10.60 -1.29 11.75
N HIS A 22 -9.57 -1.67 10.98
CA HIS A 22 -9.00 -0.82 9.93
C HIS A 22 -8.96 -1.47 8.55
N ILE A 23 -8.73 -2.79 8.48
CA ILE A 23 -8.47 -3.50 7.23
C ILE A 23 -9.61 -3.37 6.20
N ALA A 24 -10.87 -3.29 6.65
CA ALA A 24 -12.00 -3.06 5.76
C ALA A 24 -11.90 -1.71 5.04
N SER A 25 -11.66 -0.62 5.77
CA SER A 25 -11.53 0.72 5.19
C SER A 25 -10.29 0.87 4.32
N CYS A 26 -9.21 0.18 4.66
CA CYS A 26 -8.01 0.09 3.82
C CYS A 26 -8.35 -0.57 2.47
N LEU A 27 -8.98 -1.75 2.50
CA LEU A 27 -9.38 -2.50 1.31
C LEU A 27 -10.42 -1.76 0.47
N ASP A 28 -11.38 -1.07 1.09
CA ASP A 28 -12.35 -0.22 0.39
C ASP A 28 -11.67 0.87 -0.45
N SER A 29 -10.51 1.37 -0.01
CA SER A 29 -9.79 2.42 -0.73
C SER A 29 -8.99 1.92 -1.94
N VAL A 30 -8.85 0.60 -2.13
CA VAL A 30 -7.93 0.04 -3.13
C VAL A 30 -8.49 -1.08 -4.00
N ALA A 31 -9.43 -1.90 -3.49
CA ALA A 31 -9.79 -3.17 -4.10
C ALA A 31 -10.52 -3.07 -5.44
N ASP A 32 -11.13 -1.93 -5.75
CA ASP A 32 -11.84 -1.67 -7.01
C ASP A 32 -11.05 -0.81 -8.01
N ARG A 33 -9.84 -0.37 -7.65
CA ARG A 33 -8.94 0.45 -8.50
C ARG A 33 -7.67 -0.29 -8.89
N ALA A 34 -7.14 -1.16 -8.02
CA ALA A 34 -5.92 -1.93 -8.26
C ALA A 34 -6.18 -3.23 -9.04
N ALA A 35 -5.27 -3.60 -9.95
CA ALA A 35 -5.30 -4.90 -10.60
C ALA A 35 -5.03 -6.06 -9.63
N GLU A 36 -4.22 -5.82 -8.60
CA GLU A 36 -3.89 -6.81 -7.57
C GLU A 36 -3.80 -6.16 -6.18
N VAL A 37 -4.31 -6.86 -5.17
CA VAL A 37 -4.12 -6.49 -3.76
C VAL A 37 -3.58 -7.70 -3.01
N VAL A 38 -2.31 -7.66 -2.62
CA VAL A 38 -1.64 -8.70 -1.85
C VAL A 38 -1.69 -8.32 -0.37
N VAL A 39 -2.47 -9.07 0.42
CA VAL A 39 -2.55 -8.92 1.87
C VAL A 39 -1.77 -10.07 2.53
N LEU A 40 -0.80 -9.74 3.39
CA LEU A 40 -0.18 -10.69 4.30
C LEU A 40 -0.75 -10.50 5.70
N ASN A 41 -1.53 -11.48 6.13
CA ASN A 41 -2.01 -11.61 7.50
C ASN A 41 -0.93 -12.28 8.37
N ALA A 42 -0.39 -11.54 9.34
CA ALA A 42 0.67 -11.99 10.21
C ALA A 42 0.12 -12.83 11.39
N GLU A 43 -0.67 -13.86 11.09
CA GLU A 43 -1.33 -14.72 12.10
C GLU A 43 -2.21 -13.94 13.10
N SER A 44 -3.06 -13.04 12.58
CA SER A 44 -4.06 -12.36 13.42
C SER A 44 -4.97 -13.34 14.13
N THR A 45 -5.35 -12.98 15.36
CA THR A 45 -6.27 -13.73 16.23
C THR A 45 -7.68 -13.14 16.25
N ASP A 46 -7.86 -11.97 15.65
CA ASP A 46 -9.15 -11.29 15.49
C ASP A 46 -9.80 -11.61 14.12
N LYS A 47 -10.79 -10.80 13.70
CA LYS A 47 -11.51 -11.02 12.43
C LYS A 47 -10.77 -10.53 11.19
N THR A 48 -9.52 -10.08 11.27
CA THR A 48 -8.76 -9.53 10.14
C THR A 48 -8.80 -10.45 8.92
N ALA A 49 -8.45 -11.73 9.11
CA ALA A 49 -8.41 -12.70 8.02
C ALA A 49 -9.81 -12.97 7.42
N GLU A 50 -10.83 -13.03 8.26
CA GLU A 50 -12.22 -13.22 7.83
C GLU A 50 -12.69 -12.04 6.96
N ILE A 51 -12.35 -10.81 7.36
CA ILE A 51 -12.69 -9.61 6.58
C ILE A 51 -12.01 -9.67 5.22
N VAL A 52 -10.71 -9.95 5.14
CA VAL A 52 -9.99 -10.04 3.87
C VAL A 52 -10.62 -11.10 2.95
N GLU A 53 -11.02 -12.26 3.49
CA GLU A 53 -11.65 -13.32 2.70
C GLU A 53 -12.99 -12.87 2.06
N ARG A 54 -13.78 -12.05 2.75
CA ARG A 54 -14.99 -11.45 2.16
C ARG A 54 -14.66 -10.53 0.98
N TYR A 55 -13.56 -9.78 1.06
CA TYR A 55 -13.10 -8.96 -0.08
C TYR A 55 -12.64 -9.83 -1.25
N ARG A 56 -11.98 -10.97 -1.01
CA ARG A 56 -11.58 -11.90 -2.08
C ARG A 56 -12.76 -12.47 -2.86
N GLN A 57 -13.88 -12.72 -2.19
CA GLN A 57 -15.11 -13.17 -2.84
C GLN A 57 -15.70 -12.08 -3.76
N LYS A 58 -15.54 -10.81 -3.39
CA LYS A 58 -16.05 -9.65 -4.16
C LYS A 58 -15.08 -9.17 -5.24
N TYR A 59 -13.78 -9.26 -4.98
CA TYR A 59 -12.69 -8.73 -5.79
C TYR A 59 -11.66 -9.83 -6.06
N PRO A 60 -11.71 -10.49 -7.23
CA PRO A 60 -10.82 -11.61 -7.56
C PRO A 60 -9.32 -11.28 -7.55
N GLY A 61 -8.96 -10.01 -7.69
CA GLY A 61 -7.56 -9.53 -7.59
C GLY A 61 -7.01 -9.47 -6.16
N VAL A 62 -7.84 -9.69 -5.13
CA VAL A 62 -7.39 -9.73 -3.74
C VAL A 62 -6.81 -11.12 -3.43
N VAL A 63 -5.58 -11.13 -2.94
CA VAL A 63 -4.83 -12.33 -2.57
C VAL A 63 -4.49 -12.25 -1.09
N LEU A 64 -4.86 -13.28 -0.33
CA LEU A 64 -4.50 -13.41 1.08
C LEU A 64 -3.35 -14.41 1.23
N MET A 65 -2.31 -13.98 1.92
CA MET A 65 -1.20 -14.79 2.40
C MET A 65 -1.20 -14.79 3.92
N THR A 66 -0.63 -15.84 4.52
CA THR A 66 -0.39 -15.91 5.96
C THR A 66 1.09 -16.16 6.21
N ALA A 67 1.65 -15.49 7.22
CA ALA A 67 2.99 -15.75 7.71
C ALA A 67 3.06 -15.50 9.22
N PRO A 68 4.05 -16.07 9.94
CA PRO A 68 4.20 -15.80 11.36
C PRO A 68 4.34 -14.32 11.68
N ASN A 69 3.78 -13.91 12.82
CA ASN A 69 4.07 -12.61 13.37
C ASN A 69 5.54 -12.57 13.80
N THR A 70 6.32 -11.70 13.18
CA THR A 70 7.72 -11.51 13.52
C THR A 70 7.97 -10.04 13.81
N PHE A 71 8.88 -9.74 14.75
CA PHE A 71 9.31 -8.36 15.03
C PHE A 71 10.00 -7.67 13.83
N LYS A 72 10.26 -8.39 12.74
CA LYS A 72 10.88 -7.88 11.51
C LYS A 72 9.80 -7.60 10.46
N TYR A 73 8.97 -6.58 10.70
CA TYR A 73 7.87 -6.20 9.80
C TYR A 73 8.32 -6.02 8.33
N ASN A 74 9.52 -5.49 8.12
CA ASN A 74 10.10 -5.32 6.78
C ASN A 74 10.24 -6.65 6.02
N ILE A 75 10.48 -7.78 6.69
CA ILE A 75 10.49 -9.10 6.03
C ILE A 75 9.11 -9.44 5.50
N ASN A 76 8.05 -9.16 6.26
CA ASN A 76 6.69 -9.39 5.81
C ASN A 76 6.29 -8.44 4.67
N LYS A 77 6.76 -7.17 4.69
CA LYS A 77 6.62 -6.26 3.53
C LYS A 77 7.36 -6.79 2.30
N MET A 78 8.60 -7.27 2.43
CA MET A 78 9.31 -7.87 1.29
C MET A 78 8.61 -9.13 0.74
N LYS A 79 8.02 -9.97 1.60
CA LYS A 79 7.24 -11.13 1.14
C LYS A 79 6.06 -10.73 0.26
N THR A 80 5.37 -9.63 0.56
CA THR A 80 4.29 -9.13 -0.30
C THR A 80 4.84 -8.58 -1.61
N PHE A 81 5.99 -7.90 -1.60
CA PHE A 81 6.64 -7.41 -2.84
C PHE A 81 7.07 -8.55 -3.76
N HIS A 82 7.59 -9.65 -3.21
CA HIS A 82 7.95 -10.83 -4.00
C HIS A 82 6.74 -11.59 -4.54
N LYS A 83 5.57 -11.47 -3.88
CA LYS A 83 4.32 -12.07 -4.36
C LYS A 83 3.69 -11.23 -5.47
N ALA A 84 3.87 -9.91 -5.43
CA ALA A 84 3.29 -8.97 -6.37
C ALA A 84 3.67 -9.28 -7.82
N THR A 85 2.66 -9.25 -8.69
CA THR A 85 2.78 -9.63 -10.11
C THR A 85 2.64 -8.46 -11.06
N GLN A 86 2.17 -7.30 -10.59
CA GLN A 86 1.98 -6.15 -11.44
C GLN A 86 3.29 -5.38 -11.64
N PRO A 87 3.43 -4.60 -12.73
CA PRO A 87 4.63 -3.81 -13.02
C PRO A 87 4.99 -2.79 -11.93
N TRP A 88 3.97 -2.29 -11.21
CA TRP A 88 4.11 -1.32 -10.13
C TRP A 88 3.64 -1.91 -8.82
N ILE A 89 4.31 -1.55 -7.73
CA ILE A 89 3.94 -1.88 -6.37
C ILE A 89 3.69 -0.59 -5.60
N PHE A 90 2.57 -0.52 -4.89
CA PHE A 90 2.36 0.45 -3.83
C PHE A 90 2.28 -0.28 -2.50
N TYR A 91 3.12 0.06 -1.52
CA TYR A 91 2.98 -0.52 -0.18
C TYR A 91 2.16 0.38 0.74
N LEU A 92 1.21 -0.23 1.44
CA LEU A 92 0.24 0.43 2.31
C LEU A 92 0.12 -0.34 3.62
N ASP A 93 0.15 0.35 4.76
CA ASP A 93 -0.15 -0.29 6.05
C ASP A 93 -1.68 -0.41 6.22
N ALA A 94 -2.15 -1.37 7.04
CA ALA A 94 -3.57 -1.71 7.13
C ALA A 94 -4.48 -0.62 7.74
N ASP A 95 -3.88 0.39 8.38
CA ASP A 95 -4.53 1.58 8.91
C ASP A 95 -4.54 2.76 7.92
N GLU A 96 -3.88 2.64 6.77
CA GLU A 96 -3.74 3.69 5.75
C GLU A 96 -4.73 3.53 4.58
N ARG A 97 -4.93 4.61 3.80
CA ARG A 97 -5.90 4.66 2.68
C ARG A 97 -5.39 5.51 1.52
N LEU A 98 -5.68 5.07 0.29
CA LEU A 98 -5.47 5.91 -0.90
C LEU A 98 -6.70 6.80 -1.13
N THR A 99 -6.47 8.05 -1.51
CA THR A 99 -7.55 8.96 -1.91
C THR A 99 -7.84 8.81 -3.40
N PRO A 100 -9.04 9.20 -3.88
CA PRO A 100 -9.33 9.25 -5.31
C PRO A 100 -8.31 10.10 -6.08
N GLU A 101 -7.89 11.24 -5.52
CA GLU A 101 -6.92 12.15 -6.16
C GLU A 101 -5.54 11.50 -6.29
N LEU A 102 -5.09 10.76 -5.27
CA LEU A 102 -3.84 10.01 -5.35
C LEU A 102 -3.94 8.87 -6.37
N TRP A 103 -5.09 8.21 -6.49
CA TRP A 103 -5.28 7.20 -7.53
C TRP A 103 -5.21 7.77 -8.95
N ASP A 104 -5.77 8.96 -9.16
CA ASP A 104 -5.72 9.64 -10.46
C ASP A 104 -4.26 10.02 -10.79
N GLU A 105 -3.53 10.59 -9.83
CA GLU A 105 -2.11 10.91 -10.01
C GLU A 105 -1.24 9.66 -10.24
N ILE A 106 -1.51 8.54 -9.54
CA ILE A 106 -0.84 7.26 -9.80
C ILE A 106 -1.07 6.82 -11.25
N GLY A 107 -2.29 6.94 -11.76
CA GLY A 107 -2.63 6.60 -13.14
C GLY A 107 -1.78 7.39 -14.15
N ASP A 108 -1.64 8.69 -13.94
CA ASP A 108 -0.86 9.56 -14.83
C ASP A 108 0.63 9.18 -14.81
N VAL A 109 1.22 9.03 -13.61
CA VAL A 109 2.68 8.85 -13.50
C VAL A 109 3.17 7.48 -13.99
N ILE A 110 2.35 6.43 -13.87
CA ILE A 110 2.74 5.09 -14.35
C ILE A 110 2.70 4.99 -15.88
N GLU A 111 1.94 5.85 -16.56
CA GLU A 111 1.94 5.94 -18.03
C GLU A 111 3.13 6.73 -18.57
N THR A 112 3.60 7.74 -17.83
CA THR A 112 4.74 8.57 -18.28
C THR A 112 6.09 7.85 -18.28
N ASP A 113 6.22 6.77 -17.51
CA ASP A 113 7.42 5.93 -17.43
C ASP A 113 8.75 6.73 -17.26
N ARG A 114 8.73 7.75 -16.39
CA ARG A 114 9.88 8.63 -16.18
C ARG A 114 10.79 8.23 -15.02
N TYR A 115 10.20 7.61 -14.00
CA TYR A 115 10.86 7.27 -12.74
C TYR A 115 10.70 5.78 -12.44
N ASP A 116 11.59 5.24 -11.61
CA ASP A 116 11.50 3.86 -11.12
C ASP A 116 10.76 3.77 -9.77
N GLY A 117 10.47 4.93 -9.16
CA GLY A 117 9.58 5.03 -8.01
C GLY A 117 9.29 6.46 -7.58
N TYR A 118 8.41 6.60 -6.59
CA TYR A 118 7.89 7.88 -6.14
C TYR A 118 7.76 7.95 -4.62
N LEU A 119 8.15 9.11 -4.09
CA LEU A 119 7.86 9.50 -2.72
C LEU A 119 6.44 10.05 -2.63
N VAL A 120 5.67 9.60 -1.65
CA VAL A 120 4.29 10.00 -1.44
C VAL A 120 4.14 10.57 -0.03
N GLY A 121 3.47 11.71 0.08
CA GLY A 121 3.20 12.34 1.36
C GLY A 121 2.22 11.54 2.20
N ARG A 122 2.40 11.54 3.53
CA ARG A 122 1.42 11.00 4.47
C ARG A 122 0.60 12.13 5.09
N LYS A 123 -0.73 12.01 5.07
CA LYS A 123 -1.65 12.93 5.73
C LYS A 123 -2.32 12.27 6.93
N ASN A 124 -1.86 12.64 8.13
CA ASN A 124 -2.42 12.14 9.39
C ASN A 124 -3.76 12.82 9.73
N PHE A 125 -4.81 12.03 9.96
CA PHE A 125 -6.10 12.48 10.48
C PHE A 125 -6.23 12.14 11.97
N TYR A 126 -6.51 13.15 12.80
CA TYR A 126 -6.78 12.96 14.23
C TYR A 126 -8.11 13.63 14.58
N PHE A 127 -9.04 12.88 15.19
CA PHE A 127 -10.38 13.38 15.59
C PHE A 127 -11.17 14.11 14.49
N GLY A 128 -11.12 13.60 13.25
CA GLY A 128 -11.83 14.21 12.11
C GLY A 128 -11.30 15.59 11.69
N LYS A 129 -10.17 16.02 12.26
CA LYS A 129 -9.48 17.25 11.89
C LYS A 129 -8.10 16.90 11.35
N TRP A 130 -7.74 17.58 10.27
CA TRP A 130 -6.40 17.50 9.73
C TRP A 130 -5.42 18.19 10.69
N MET A 131 -4.43 17.45 11.16
CA MET A 131 -3.37 18.00 12.01
C MET A 131 -2.38 18.79 11.17
N ARG A 132 -2.42 20.13 11.30
CA ARG A 132 -1.49 21.06 10.62
C ARG A 132 -0.19 21.29 11.38
N PHE A 133 -0.14 20.93 12.67
CA PHE A 133 0.98 21.25 13.56
C PHE A 133 1.38 20.03 14.40
N GLY A 134 2.68 19.72 14.35
CA GLY A 134 3.31 18.51 14.88
C GLY A 134 4.38 18.09 13.86
N GLY A 135 5.66 18.31 14.19
CA GLY A 135 6.78 18.37 13.24
C GLY A 135 6.83 17.25 12.20
N MET A 136 7.26 17.64 10.99
CA MET A 136 7.50 16.84 9.77
C MET A 136 6.25 16.50 8.94
N TYR A 137 5.58 17.56 8.45
CA TYR A 137 4.46 17.44 7.52
C TYR A 137 4.78 18.06 6.14
N PRO A 138 4.52 17.36 5.02
CA PRO A 138 4.49 15.90 4.90
C PRO A 138 5.92 15.37 4.71
N GLU A 139 6.41 14.54 5.61
CA GLU A 139 7.55 13.68 5.31
C GLU A 139 7.12 12.72 4.19
N LYS A 140 7.62 12.92 2.97
CA LYS A 140 7.34 12.05 1.85
C LYS A 140 8.12 10.75 2.03
N GLN A 141 7.44 9.64 1.83
CA GLN A 141 8.01 8.30 2.00
C GLN A 141 7.98 7.56 0.67
N PRO A 142 8.99 6.75 0.35
CA PRO A 142 8.96 5.85 -0.81
C PRO A 142 7.78 4.87 -0.66
N ARG A 143 6.79 4.95 -1.56
CA ARG A 143 5.55 4.16 -1.47
C ARG A 143 5.20 3.45 -2.76
N LEU A 144 5.37 4.10 -3.92
CA LEU A 144 5.13 3.55 -5.25
C LEU A 144 6.47 3.27 -5.94
N PHE A 145 6.67 2.08 -6.49
CA PHE A 145 7.91 1.71 -7.17
C PHE A 145 7.70 0.56 -8.15
N ARG A 146 8.62 0.41 -9.10
CA ARG A 146 8.58 -0.70 -10.05
C ARG A 146 8.85 -2.03 -9.36
N GLN A 147 8.17 -3.08 -9.80
CA GLN A 147 8.39 -4.43 -9.32
C GLN A 147 9.86 -4.82 -9.50
N GLY A 148 10.46 -5.36 -8.44
CA GLY A 148 11.90 -5.68 -8.40
C GLY A 148 12.85 -4.52 -8.09
N LYS A 149 12.36 -3.27 -7.97
CA LYS A 149 13.19 -2.09 -7.67
C LYS A 149 13.15 -1.62 -6.22
N GLY A 150 12.13 -2.01 -5.44
CA GLY A 150 12.00 -1.63 -4.03
C GLY A 150 12.53 -2.70 -3.07
N SER A 151 13.33 -2.31 -2.09
CA SER A 151 13.79 -3.22 -1.04
C SER A 151 14.05 -2.54 0.30
N PHE A 152 13.82 -3.23 1.42
CA PHE A 152 14.21 -2.72 2.74
C PHE A 152 15.64 -3.13 3.06
N SER A 153 16.47 -2.19 3.51
CA SER A 153 17.80 -2.51 4.04
C SER A 153 17.69 -3.44 5.25
N LEU A 154 18.52 -4.49 5.28
CA LEU A 154 18.57 -5.46 6.37
C LEU A 154 19.43 -4.98 7.56
N GLU A 155 20.11 -3.84 7.44
CA GLU A 155 21.12 -3.39 8.41
C GLU A 155 20.54 -2.59 9.60
N HIS A 156 19.34 -2.02 9.48
CA HIS A 156 18.76 -1.16 10.51
C HIS A 156 17.28 -1.45 10.80
N VAL A 157 16.90 -1.42 12.09
CA VAL A 157 15.51 -1.65 12.57
C VAL A 157 14.56 -0.52 12.14
N HIS A 158 15.09 0.63 11.73
CA HIS A 158 14.36 1.76 11.16
C HIS A 158 14.59 1.90 9.65
N ALA A 159 14.85 0.79 8.94
CA ALA A 159 15.15 0.83 7.52
C ALA A 159 14.00 1.46 6.71
N THR A 160 14.32 2.56 6.04
CA THR A 160 13.53 3.13 4.95
C THR A 160 13.59 2.20 3.73
N LEU A 161 12.50 2.17 2.95
CA LEU A 161 12.49 1.47 1.67
C LEU A 161 13.48 2.15 0.71
N ASP A 162 14.37 1.39 0.12
CA ASP A 162 15.28 1.83 -0.92
C ASP A 162 14.67 1.52 -2.30
N ILE A 163 14.90 2.41 -3.27
CA ILE A 163 14.41 2.27 -4.64
C ILE A 163 15.61 2.36 -5.58
N ASP A 164 15.87 1.29 -6.32
CA ASP A 164 16.93 1.24 -7.34
C ASP A 164 16.49 1.96 -8.62
N GLY A 165 16.82 3.25 -8.71
CA GLY A 165 16.61 4.07 -9.91
C GLY A 165 16.25 5.52 -9.62
N PRO A 166 15.92 6.32 -10.66
CA PRO A 166 15.44 7.68 -10.47
C PRO A 166 14.11 7.70 -9.71
N VAL A 167 14.03 8.58 -8.70
CA VAL A 167 12.84 8.75 -7.84
C VAL A 167 12.19 10.10 -8.09
N GLY A 168 10.88 10.09 -8.32
CA GLY A 168 10.02 11.27 -8.40
C GLY A 168 9.27 11.52 -7.09
N GLU A 169 8.40 12.51 -7.08
CA GLU A 169 7.52 12.76 -5.94
C GLU A 169 6.10 12.97 -6.42
N LEU A 170 5.13 12.45 -5.65
CA LEU A 170 3.71 12.73 -5.84
C LEU A 170 3.30 13.93 -4.98
N GLU A 171 2.30 14.65 -5.45
CA GLU A 171 1.68 15.78 -4.77
C GLU A 171 0.57 15.33 -3.82
N GLN A 172 -0.24 14.34 -4.23
CA GLN A 172 -1.36 13.87 -3.44
C GLN A 172 -0.90 12.92 -2.33
N PRO A 173 -1.36 13.12 -1.08
CA PRO A 173 -0.98 12.26 0.02
C PRO A 173 -1.91 11.06 0.17
N PHE A 174 -1.41 9.98 0.75
CA PHE A 174 -2.27 8.94 1.33
C PHE A 174 -2.69 9.34 2.74
N LEU A 175 -3.75 8.72 3.26
CA LEU A 175 -4.30 9.00 4.59
C LEU A 175 -3.81 7.98 5.60
N HIS A 176 -3.54 8.46 6.82
CA HIS A 176 -3.25 7.66 8.00
C HIS A 176 -4.13 8.15 9.16
#